data_AF-A0A1Q3GYT0-F1
#
_entry.id   AF-A0A1Q3GYT0-F1
#
_cell.length_a   1.000
_cell.length_b   1.000
_cell.length_c   1.000
_cell.angle_alpha   90.00
_cell.angle_beta   90.00
_cell.angle_gamma   90.00
#
_symmetry.space_group_name_H-M   'P 1'
#
loop_
_entity.id
_entity.type
_entity.pdbx_description
1 polymer ?
#
loop_
_entity_poly.entity_id
_entity_poly.type
_entity_poly.pdbx_seq_one_letter_code
_entity_poly.pdbx_strand_id
1 'polypeptide(L)'
;MKRITVFKHTINHWTPKPKMGRKVLIVKTNIQTPEQVAAMGSVLRRYPFVIDWSIDTEDVDCVLRVEAFQPLSEAKVIQLVEAQGFYCDALPD
;
A
#
# COMPACT_ATOMS: atom_id res chain seq x y z
N MET A 1 5.21 7.30 21.03
CA MET A 1 5.07 6.07 20.24
C MET A 1 3.64 5.99 19.74
N LYS A 2 3.38 6.46 18.52
CA LYS A 2 2.05 6.38 17.91
C LYS A 2 2.19 5.61 16.59
N ARG A 3 2.23 4.28 16.69
CA ARG A 3 1.88 3.40 15.57
C ARG A 3 0.47 3.78 15.13
N ILE A 4 0.33 4.41 13.97
CA ILE A 4 -0.98 4.57 13.34
C ILE A 4 -1.31 3.22 12.72
N THR A 5 -1.87 2.33 13.54
CA THR A 5 -2.40 1.04 13.10
C THR A 5 -3.70 1.32 12.34
N VAL A 6 -3.64 1.28 11.01
CA VAL A 6 -4.86 1.38 10.20
C VAL A 6 -5.65 0.08 10.35
N PHE A 7 -6.91 0.23 10.74
CA PHE A 7 -7.83 -0.84 11.14
C PHE A 7 -7.91 -1.99 10.10
N LYS A 8 -7.69 -3.22 10.59
CA LYS A 8 -8.08 -4.47 9.92
C LYS A 8 -9.59 -4.45 9.71
N HIS A 9 -10.04 -4.40 8.45
CA HIS A 9 -11.40 -4.74 8.11
C HIS A 9 -11.42 -5.58 6.85
N THR A 10 -11.85 -6.83 7.04
CA THR A 10 -11.90 -7.88 6.03
C THR A 10 -12.78 -7.44 4.87
N ILE A 11 -12.17 -7.19 3.70
CA ILE A 11 -12.91 -6.90 2.47
C ILE A 11 -13.59 -8.18 1.95
N ASN A 12 -14.92 -8.20 2.02
CA ASN A 12 -15.77 -9.21 1.40
C ASN A 12 -15.95 -8.90 -0.08
N HIS A 13 -15.00 -9.31 -0.94
CA HIS A 13 -15.22 -9.36 -2.39
C HIS A 13 -15.36 -10.83 -2.83
N TRP A 14 -16.58 -11.21 -3.22
CA TRP A 14 -16.86 -12.48 -3.90
C TRP A 14 -16.39 -12.37 -5.36
N THR A 15 -15.10 -12.56 -5.56
CA THR A 15 -14.49 -12.89 -6.85
C THR A 15 -13.81 -14.24 -6.68
N PRO A 16 -13.91 -15.18 -7.64
CA PRO A 16 -13.19 -16.45 -7.55
C PRO A 16 -11.72 -16.11 -7.35
N LYS A 17 -11.15 -16.46 -6.17
CA LYS A 17 -9.77 -16.13 -5.86
C LYS A 17 -8.90 -16.87 -6.87
N PRO A 18 -8.28 -16.18 -7.84
CA PRO A 18 -7.39 -16.86 -8.76
C PRO A 18 -6.28 -17.54 -7.94
N LYS A 19 -5.79 -18.70 -8.39
CA LYS A 19 -4.56 -19.31 -7.83
C LYS A 19 -3.39 -18.37 -8.14
N MET A 20 -3.25 -17.31 -7.35
CA MET A 20 -2.23 -16.28 -7.52
C MET A 20 -1.33 -16.26 -6.30
N GLY A 21 -0.01 -16.23 -6.55
CA GLY A 21 0.97 -16.08 -5.50
C GLY A 21 0.82 -14.74 -4.79
N ARG A 22 1.13 -14.72 -3.50
CA ARG A 22 1.20 -13.49 -2.70
C ARG A 22 2.62 -12.96 -2.73
N LYS A 23 2.77 -11.64 -2.69
CA LYS A 23 4.06 -10.98 -2.49
C LYS A 23 3.90 -9.72 -1.64
N VAL A 24 5.02 -9.29 -1.07
CA VAL A 24 5.13 -8.03 -0.34
C VAL A 24 5.92 -7.06 -1.23
N LEU A 25 5.38 -5.86 -1.39
CA LEU A 25 6.00 -4.75 -2.09
C LEU A 25 6.33 -3.68 -1.05
N ILE A 26 7.55 -3.16 -1.08
CA ILE A 26 8.01 -2.14 -0.14
C ILE A 26 8.60 -1.00 -0.97
N VAL A 27 8.05 0.20 -0.81
CA VAL A 27 8.42 1.39 -1.58
C VAL A 27 8.59 2.57 -0.62
N LYS A 28 9.48 3.50 -0.95
CA LYS A 28 9.58 4.77 -0.23
C LYS A 28 8.53 5.75 -0.75
N THR A 29 7.99 6.58 0.12
CA THR A 29 6.98 7.58 -0.25
C THR A 29 7.25 8.93 0.43
N ASN A 30 6.46 9.96 0.13
CA ASN A 30 6.45 11.20 0.91
C ASN A 30 5.20 11.34 1.80
N ILE A 31 4.53 10.23 2.10
CA ILE A 31 3.32 10.21 2.92
C ILE A 31 3.72 10.30 4.39
N GLN A 32 3.41 11.43 5.03
CA GLN A 32 3.88 11.73 6.40
C GLN A 32 2.75 12.05 7.37
N THR A 33 1.66 12.60 6.87
CA THR A 33 0.55 13.04 7.70
C THR A 33 -0.54 11.97 7.80
N PRO A 34 -1.27 11.90 8.94
CA PRO A 34 -2.37 10.96 9.09
C PRO A 34 -3.47 11.14 8.03
N GLU A 35 -3.66 12.36 7.54
CA GLU A 35 -4.62 12.67 6.47
C GLU A 35 -4.20 12.05 5.13
N GLN A 36 -2.92 12.14 4.78
CA GLN A 36 -2.38 11.50 3.57
C GLN A 36 -2.41 9.96 3.70
N VAL A 37 -2.11 9.42 4.88
CA VAL A 37 -2.23 7.98 5.15
C VAL A 37 -3.68 7.52 4.97
N ALA A 38 -4.66 8.27 5.47
CA ALA A 38 -6.07 7.96 5.32
C ALA A 38 -6.53 8.05 3.85
N ALA A 39 -6.07 9.06 3.11
CA ALA A 39 -6.33 9.21 1.68
C ALA A 39 -5.76 8.01 0.90
N MET A 40 -4.48 7.67 1.12
CA MET A 40 -3.84 6.56 0.45
C MET A 40 -4.50 5.22 0.77
N GLY A 41 -4.86 5.04 2.05
CA GLY A 41 -5.56 3.85 2.50
C GLY A 41 -6.93 3.65 1.89
N SER A 42 -7.64 4.75 1.61
CA SER A 42 -8.93 4.71 0.93
C SER A 42 -8.81 4.25 -0.53
N VAL A 43 -7.69 4.57 -1.18
CA VAL A 43 -7.38 4.13 -2.54
C VAL A 43 -6.97 2.67 -2.54
N LEU A 44 -5.99 2.28 -1.72
CA LEU A 44 -5.48 0.90 -1.64
C LEU A 44 -6.59 -0.10 -1.28
N ARG A 45 -7.54 0.29 -0.42
CA ARG A 45 -8.71 -0.53 -0.08
C ARG A 45 -9.61 -0.86 -1.28
N ARG A 46 -9.68 0.02 -2.28
CA ARG A 46 -10.49 -0.18 -3.49
C ARG A 46 -9.78 -1.06 -4.53
N TYR A 47 -8.50 -1.34 -4.36
CA TYR A 47 -7.74 -2.17 -5.30
C TYR A 47 -7.92 -3.66 -5.00
N PRO A 48 -8.49 -4.46 -5.93
CA PRO A 48 -8.89 -5.84 -5.65
C PRO A 48 -7.72 -6.81 -5.42
N PHE A 49 -6.50 -6.42 -5.84
CA PHE A 49 -5.30 -7.24 -5.67
C PHE A 49 -4.54 -6.92 -4.39
N VAL A 50 -4.88 -5.83 -3.68
CA VAL A 50 -4.28 -5.47 -2.40
C VAL A 50 -4.95 -6.28 -1.30
N ILE A 51 -4.14 -6.97 -0.50
CA ILE A 51 -4.57 -7.82 0.61
C ILE A 51 -4.48 -7.02 1.91
N ASP A 52 -3.33 -6.38 2.11
CA ASP A 52 -3.01 -5.61 3.30
C ASP A 52 -2.00 -4.51 2.93
N TRP A 53 -1.91 -3.46 3.74
CA TRP A 53 -0.95 -2.40 3.55
C TRP A 53 -0.68 -1.66 4.86
N SER A 54 0.51 -1.08 4.97
CA SER A 54 0.89 -0.24 6.10
C SER A 54 1.85 0.86 5.63
N ILE A 55 1.71 2.05 6.19
CA ILE A 55 2.63 3.17 5.95
C ILE A 55 3.33 3.47 7.27
N ASP A 56 4.65 3.44 7.24
CA ASP A 56 5.49 3.87 8.35
C ASP A 56 5.91 5.32 8.11
N THR A 57 5.30 6.25 8.83
CA THR A 57 5.59 7.68 8.75
C THR A 57 6.67 8.14 9.74
N GLU A 58 7.15 7.23 10.61
CA GLU A 58 8.23 7.52 11.58
C GLU A 58 9.60 7.14 10.99
N ASP A 59 9.62 6.32 9.94
CA ASP A 59 10.81 6.00 9.14
C ASP A 59 11.29 7.22 8.33
N VAL A 60 12.62 7.35 8.18
CA VAL A 60 13.26 8.46 7.46
C VAL A 60 12.79 8.52 6.01
N ASP A 61 12.54 7.36 5.40
CA ASP A 61 12.13 7.24 3.99
C ASP A 61 10.61 7.08 3.80
N CYS A 62 9.81 7.20 4.87
CA CYS A 62 8.35 7.14 4.87
C CYS A 62 7.83 5.93 4.06
N VAL A 63 8.06 4.74 4.60
CA VAL A 63 7.96 3.47 3.88
C VAL A 63 6.51 2.99 3.75
N LEU A 64 6.06 2.70 2.53
CA LEU A 64 4.80 2.03 2.24
C LEU A 64 5.06 0.54 1.97
N ARG A 65 4.44 -0.33 2.76
CA ARG A 65 4.40 -1.78 2.57
C ARG A 65 3.02 -2.18 2.06
N VAL A 66 2.98 -2.96 0.98
CA VAL A 66 1.75 -3.49 0.37
C VAL A 66 1.87 -5.00 0.22
N GLU A 67 0.99 -5.75 0.86
CA GLU A 67 0.79 -7.16 0.60
C GLU A 67 -0.26 -7.33 -0.49
N ALA A 68 0.08 -8.02 -1.56
CA ALA A 68 -0.80 -8.15 -2.72
C ALA A 68 -0.70 -9.50 -3.39
N PHE A 69 -1.74 -9.84 -4.15
CA PHE A 69 -1.70 -10.93 -5.10
C PHE A 69 -0.95 -10.48 -6.37
N GLN A 70 -0.19 -11.40 -6.97
CA GLN A 70 0.19 -11.29 -8.38
C GLN A 70 -1.10 -11.11 -9.20
N PRO A 71 -1.17 -10.25 -10.24
CA PRO A 71 -0.08 -9.62 -10.98
C PRO A 71 0.30 -8.21 -10.48
N LEU A 72 -0.21 -7.74 -9.34
CA LEU A 72 0.11 -6.37 -8.86
C LEU A 72 1.62 -6.25 -8.73
N SER A 73 2.24 -5.34 -9.49
CA SER A 73 3.69 -5.19 -9.52
C SER A 73 4.11 -3.92 -8.81
N GLU A 74 5.38 -3.85 -8.39
CA GLU A 74 5.93 -2.68 -7.71
C GLU A 74 5.71 -1.41 -8.53
N ALA A 75 6.06 -1.43 -9.82
CA ALA A 75 5.78 -0.36 -10.76
C ALA A 75 4.30 0.08 -10.77
N LYS A 76 3.36 -0.86 -10.54
CA LYS A 76 1.94 -0.52 -10.49
C LYS A 76 1.55 0.15 -9.18
N VAL A 77 2.18 -0.23 -8.07
CA VAL A 77 2.03 0.46 -6.78
C VAL A 77 2.62 1.86 -6.87
N ILE A 78 3.80 2.02 -7.47
CA ILE A 78 4.42 3.33 -7.71
C ILE A 78 3.47 4.24 -8.50
N GLN A 79 2.99 3.78 -9.65
CA GLN A 79 2.00 4.55 -10.44
C GLN A 79 0.72 4.89 -9.67
N LEU A 80 0.25 4.01 -8.80
CA LEU A 80 -0.97 4.22 -8.02
C LEU A 80 -0.75 5.33 -6.98
N VAL A 81 0.40 5.34 -6.31
CA VAL A 81 0.77 6.36 -5.34
C VAL A 81 1.02 7.71 -6.05
N GLU A 82 1.75 7.71 -7.16
CA GLU A 82 1.99 8.90 -7.98
C GLU A 82 0.70 9.50 -8.55
N ALA A 83 -0.26 8.66 -8.95
CA ALA A 83 -1.57 9.11 -9.42
C ALA A 83 -2.41 9.82 -8.34
N GLN A 84 -2.05 9.68 -7.06
CA GLN A 84 -2.64 10.45 -5.96
C GLN A 84 -1.88 11.73 -5.63
N GLY A 85 -0.82 12.06 -6.38
CA GLY A 85 0.02 13.24 -6.16
C GLY A 85 1.09 13.03 -5.09
N PHE A 86 1.38 11.79 -4.70
CA PHE A 86 2.45 11.46 -3.76
C PHE A 86 3.70 11.00 -4.51
N TYR A 87 4.87 11.31 -3.97
CA TYR A 87 6.12 10.76 -4.46
C TYR A 87 6.23 9.29 -4.03
N CYS A 88 6.70 8.43 -4.93
CA CYS A 88 6.87 7.01 -4.68
C CYS A 88 8.05 6.46 -5.50
N ASP A 89 8.88 5.65 -4.89
CA ASP A 89 10.06 5.09 -5.56
C ASP A 89 10.43 3.73 -4.95
N ALA A 90 11.22 2.96 -5.69
CA ALA A 90 11.74 1.70 -5.19
C ALA A 90 12.76 1.96 -4.07
N LEU A 91 12.79 1.07 -3.07
CA LEU A 91 13.89 1.05 -2.11
C LEU A 91 15.07 0.30 -2.75
N PRO A 92 16.28 0.88 -2.81
CA PRO A 92 17.47 0.13 -3.18
C PRO A 92 17.74 -0.97 -2.14
N ASP A 93 18.20 -2.14 -2.61
CA ASP A 93 18.61 -3.29 -1.79
C ASP A 93 19.78 -2.95 -0.85
#